data_AF-A0ABD0K3A9-F1
#
_entry.id   AF-A0ABD0K3A9-F1
#
_cell.length_a   1.000
_cell.length_b   1.000
_cell.length_c   1.000
_cell.angle_alpha   90.00
_cell.angle_beta   90.00
_cell.angle_gamma   90.00
#
_symmetry.space_group_name_H-M   'P 1'
#
loop_
_entity.id
_entity.type
_entity.pdbx_description
1 polymer ?
#
loop_
_entity_poly.entity_id
_entity_poly.type
_entity_poly.pdbx_seq_one_letter_code
_entity_poly.pdbx_strand_id
1 'polypeptide(L)'
;MVSTKVIIVALVLCLLVEVLYAQESRPRAGNRRTRNRNNNRGNRAGNRGGNRAANRGGNRAANRGGNRAANRGANRGNRGGNAGASRRRCEEIQVPMCKGLVGYARTKLPNRFNHTTQLQVYRVLEHIWALIDRGCSHNFRLLACSLFLPKCAGRGPGREPCMKTCKKTKRICQPRLESFGYDWPAQFDCDSLPKRRCLKMEPHNTCSVDYTLCEPIDLPMCQDLSFRTGMSPNMFGQCNRTEIAIEMGQFQPLIDSNCSPHLKFFLCGVYMPFCTRTEGVLSFPCQELCTDVRDSCAPVYERLSGGLPWPNKFQCHRYPMSTNANYTCVMPNEGAALT
;
A
#
# COMPACT_ATOMS: atom_id res chain seq x y z
N MET A 1 -17.75 -25.55 -35.96
CA MET A 1 -17.07 -24.23 -35.96
C MET A 1 -16.83 -23.83 -34.51
N VAL A 2 -15.62 -24.09 -33.99
CA VAL A 2 -15.23 -23.68 -32.64
C VAL A 2 -14.80 -22.21 -32.72
N SER A 3 -15.41 -21.36 -31.90
CA SER A 3 -15.24 -19.91 -31.96
C SER A 3 -13.80 -19.50 -31.66
N THR A 4 -13.25 -18.58 -32.47
CA THR A 4 -11.91 -17.98 -32.37
C THR A 4 -11.62 -17.39 -30.98
N LYS A 5 -12.67 -17.09 -30.19
CA LYS A 5 -12.55 -16.66 -28.78
C LYS A 5 -12.05 -17.78 -27.84
N VAL A 6 -12.33 -19.04 -28.13
CA VAL A 6 -11.86 -20.19 -27.31
C VAL A 6 -10.38 -20.48 -27.55
N ILE A 7 -9.89 -20.25 -28.77
CA ILE A 7 -8.47 -20.46 -29.13
C ILE A 7 -7.58 -19.37 -28.49
N ILE A 8 -8.05 -18.12 -28.43
CA ILE A 8 -7.27 -17.03 -27.80
C ILE A 8 -7.21 -17.19 -26.28
N VAL A 9 -8.29 -17.63 -25.63
CA VAL A 9 -8.29 -17.90 -24.17
C VAL A 9 -7.42 -19.12 -23.84
N ALA A 10 -7.40 -20.16 -24.69
CA ALA A 10 -6.51 -21.30 -24.52
C ALA A 10 -5.02 -20.92 -24.71
N LEU A 11 -4.69 -20.02 -25.64
CA LEU A 11 -3.31 -19.57 -25.87
C LEU A 11 -2.78 -18.64 -24.77
N VAL A 12 -3.63 -17.77 -24.20
CA VAL A 12 -3.24 -16.91 -23.07
C VAL A 12 -3.09 -17.71 -21.78
N LEU A 13 -3.89 -18.75 -21.57
CA LEU A 13 -3.72 -19.69 -20.44
C LEU A 13 -2.49 -20.59 -20.61
N CYS A 14 -2.13 -21.00 -21.84
CA CYS A 14 -0.91 -21.78 -22.09
C CYS A 14 0.38 -20.98 -21.80
N LEU A 15 0.42 -19.69 -22.13
CA LEU A 15 1.58 -18.83 -21.85
C LEU A 15 1.77 -18.51 -20.36
N LEU A 16 0.72 -18.60 -19.54
CA LEU A 16 0.84 -18.41 -18.09
C LEU A 16 1.29 -19.68 -17.35
N VAL A 17 1.06 -20.87 -17.92
CA VAL A 17 1.49 -22.15 -17.34
C VAL A 17 2.99 -22.42 -17.56
N GLU A 18 3.55 -22.02 -18.70
CA GLU A 18 5.00 -22.13 -19.00
C GLU A 18 5.87 -21.23 -18.09
N VAL A 19 5.37 -20.06 -17.69
CA VAL A 19 6.10 -19.14 -16.78
C VAL A 19 6.15 -19.68 -15.34
N LEU A 20 5.17 -20.48 -14.93
CA LEU A 20 5.10 -21.04 -13.58
C LEU A 20 5.88 -22.36 -13.42
N TYR A 21 6.18 -23.08 -14.52
CA TYR A 21 6.96 -24.33 -14.47
C TYR A 21 8.48 -24.12 -14.53
N ALA A 22 8.95 -22.91 -14.87
CA ALA A 22 10.39 -22.62 -15.03
C ALA A 22 11.16 -22.35 -13.71
N GLN A 23 10.54 -22.48 -12.53
CA GLN A 23 11.20 -22.25 -11.24
C GLN A 23 11.65 -23.53 -10.51
N GLU A 24 11.39 -24.72 -11.07
CA GLU A 24 11.69 -26.00 -10.41
C GLU A 24 12.63 -26.89 -11.25
N SER A 25 13.84 -26.41 -11.54
CA SER A 25 14.93 -27.27 -12.03
C SER A 25 16.32 -26.62 -11.87
N ARG A 26 16.91 -26.75 -10.68
CA ARG A 26 18.36 -26.56 -10.48
C ARG A 26 19.05 -27.92 -10.33
N PRO A 27 19.91 -28.35 -11.28
CA PRO A 27 20.85 -29.43 -11.03
C PRO A 27 22.11 -28.93 -10.31
N ARG A 28 22.63 -29.80 -9.43
CA ARG A 28 23.84 -29.65 -8.61
C ARG A 28 25.08 -29.28 -9.44
N ALA A 29 25.77 -28.20 -9.06
CA ALA A 29 27.06 -27.83 -9.64
C ALA A 29 28.19 -28.73 -9.10
N GLY A 30 28.70 -29.58 -9.99
CA GLY A 30 29.94 -30.34 -9.83
C GLY A 30 31.19 -29.53 -10.16
N ASN A 31 32.24 -29.85 -9.41
CA ASN A 31 33.59 -29.31 -9.36
C ASN A 31 34.31 -29.24 -10.74
N ARG A 32 34.89 -28.09 -11.11
CA ARG A 32 36.02 -28.00 -12.07
C ARG A 32 36.95 -26.83 -11.75
N ARG A 33 37.88 -27.10 -10.83
CA ARG A 33 39.18 -26.42 -10.78
C ARG A 33 39.98 -26.74 -12.05
N THR A 34 40.94 -25.84 -12.34
CA THR A 34 42.07 -25.95 -13.30
C THR A 34 41.75 -25.82 -14.80
N ARG A 35 41.89 -24.59 -15.32
CA ARG A 35 42.65 -24.25 -16.56
C ARG A 35 42.43 -22.79 -16.94
N ASN A 36 43.31 -21.90 -16.48
CA ASN A 36 43.91 -20.83 -17.29
C ASN A 36 44.78 -19.93 -16.39
N ARG A 37 45.86 -20.53 -15.89
CA ARG A 37 46.92 -19.83 -15.18
C ARG A 37 48.13 -19.87 -16.09
N ASN A 38 48.11 -19.05 -17.15
CA ASN A 38 49.25 -18.65 -18.01
C ASN A 38 48.69 -17.93 -19.23
N ASN A 39 48.49 -16.62 -19.14
CA ASN A 39 48.53 -15.71 -20.30
C ASN A 39 48.48 -14.20 -19.99
N ASN A 40 48.64 -13.77 -18.74
CA ASN A 40 48.68 -12.32 -18.43
C ASN A 40 49.89 -11.88 -17.59
N ARG A 41 51.02 -12.62 -17.68
CA ARG A 41 52.32 -12.19 -17.12
C ARG A 41 53.14 -11.30 -18.05
N GLY A 42 52.68 -11.04 -19.29
CA GLY A 42 53.38 -10.17 -20.26
C GLY A 42 53.06 -8.68 -20.17
N ASN A 43 51.92 -8.28 -19.61
CA ASN A 43 51.46 -6.87 -19.64
C ASN A 43 51.71 -6.06 -18.36
N ARG A 44 52.62 -6.52 -17.47
CA ARG A 44 52.86 -5.89 -16.16
C ARG A 44 54.20 -5.18 -16.00
N ALA A 45 54.99 -5.05 -17.07
CA ALA A 45 56.34 -4.48 -17.02
C ALA A 45 56.52 -3.14 -17.76
N GLY A 46 55.51 -2.62 -18.48
CA GLY A 46 55.66 -1.42 -19.32
C GLY A 46 55.12 -0.10 -18.76
N ASN A 47 54.45 -0.08 -17.59
CA ASN A 47 53.68 1.10 -17.15
C ASN A 47 54.03 1.58 -15.73
N ARG A 48 55.30 1.42 -15.31
CA ARG A 48 55.78 1.76 -13.96
C ARG A 48 56.82 2.88 -13.87
N GLY A 49 57.06 3.62 -14.94
CA GLY A 49 57.91 4.81 -14.92
C GLY A 49 57.30 5.92 -15.76
N GLY A 50 56.65 6.91 -15.13
CA GLY A 50 56.11 8.07 -15.86
C GLY A 50 55.25 9.01 -15.01
N ASN A 51 54.30 8.49 -14.24
CA ASN A 51 53.27 9.35 -13.61
C ASN A 51 53.44 9.55 -12.09
N ARG A 52 54.68 9.56 -11.58
CA ARG A 52 54.97 9.72 -10.14
C ARG A 52 55.47 11.10 -9.71
N ALA A 53 55.51 12.08 -10.61
CA ALA A 53 56.06 13.41 -10.31
C ALA A 53 55.31 14.55 -11.03
N ALA A 54 53.98 14.68 -10.82
CA ALA A 54 53.25 15.84 -11.32
C ALA A 54 51.95 16.21 -10.58
N ASN A 55 51.65 15.65 -9.39
CA ASN A 55 50.41 16.00 -8.67
C ASN A 55 50.55 16.10 -7.14
N ARG A 56 51.76 16.40 -6.67
CA ARG A 56 52.05 16.73 -5.26
C ARG A 56 52.39 18.20 -5.13
N GLY A 57 51.37 19.05 -5.19
CA GLY A 57 51.51 20.49 -4.93
C GLY A 57 50.29 21.24 -5.44
N GLY A 58 49.25 21.37 -4.61
CA GLY A 58 48.08 22.18 -4.99
C GLY A 58 46.87 22.03 -4.07
N ASN A 59 46.49 20.80 -3.69
CA ASN A 59 45.18 20.58 -3.05
C ASN A 59 45.23 20.36 -1.53
N ARG A 60 46.21 20.94 -0.83
CA ARG A 60 46.35 20.80 0.64
C ARG A 60 45.95 22.03 1.47
N ALA A 61 45.45 23.10 0.83
CA ALA A 61 45.09 24.34 1.54
C ALA A 61 43.61 24.75 1.48
N ALA A 62 42.75 24.10 0.68
CA ALA A 62 41.36 24.54 0.49
C ALA A 62 40.30 23.76 1.31
N ASN A 63 40.68 22.76 2.12
CA ASN A 63 39.71 21.87 2.78
C ASN A 63 39.78 21.88 4.33
N ARG A 64 40.36 22.92 4.92
CA ARG A 64 40.52 23.06 6.39
C ARG A 64 39.64 24.13 7.05
N GLY A 65 38.73 24.78 6.33
CA GLY A 65 37.88 25.86 6.87
C GLY A 65 36.40 25.53 7.14
N GLY A 66 35.79 24.57 6.44
CA GLY A 66 34.31 24.44 6.45
C GLY A 66 33.69 23.35 7.34
N ASN A 67 34.42 22.28 7.66
CA ASN A 67 33.80 21.06 8.22
C ASN A 67 33.97 20.89 9.74
N ARG A 68 34.39 21.93 10.47
CA ARG A 68 34.54 21.89 11.94
C ARG A 68 33.37 22.48 12.74
N ALA A 69 32.39 23.11 12.09
CA ALA A 69 31.20 23.67 12.74
C ALA A 69 29.95 22.77 12.66
N ALA A 70 29.88 21.82 11.72
CA ALA A 70 28.68 20.99 11.52
C ALA A 70 28.64 19.67 12.33
N ASN A 71 29.71 19.33 13.07
CA ASN A 71 29.81 18.04 13.78
C ASN A 71 29.92 18.16 15.32
N ARG A 72 29.64 19.34 15.89
CA ARG A 72 29.64 19.57 17.34
C ARG A 72 28.24 19.64 17.98
N GLY A 73 27.17 19.46 17.21
CA GLY A 73 25.79 19.43 17.70
C GLY A 73 25.14 18.03 17.81
N ALA A 74 25.79 16.98 17.30
CA ALA A 74 25.13 15.67 17.08
C ALA A 74 25.67 14.52 17.95
N ASN A 75 26.38 14.80 19.06
CA ASN A 75 26.94 13.73 19.89
C ASN A 75 26.91 14.00 21.41
N ARG A 76 25.80 14.55 21.91
CA ARG A 76 25.41 14.49 23.33
C ARG A 76 24.00 13.92 23.41
N GLY A 77 23.93 12.59 23.50
CA GLY A 77 22.66 11.87 23.68
C GLY A 77 22.77 10.35 23.56
N ASN A 78 23.85 9.81 22.97
CA ASN A 78 23.99 8.37 22.80
C ASN A 78 24.95 7.75 23.84
N ARG A 79 24.46 7.64 25.08
CA ARG A 79 24.96 6.67 26.06
C ARG A 79 23.77 5.89 26.58
N GLY A 80 23.62 4.65 26.11
CA GLY A 80 22.59 3.74 26.59
C GLY A 80 22.12 2.75 25.54
N GLY A 81 23.04 1.99 24.95
CA GLY A 81 22.69 0.78 24.22
C GLY A 81 22.02 -0.22 25.18
N ASN A 82 20.69 -0.25 25.17
CA ASN A 82 19.91 -1.35 25.71
C ASN A 82 19.07 -1.94 24.58
N ALA A 83 19.72 -2.74 23.74
CA ALA A 83 19.07 -3.65 22.81
C ALA A 83 18.29 -4.71 23.60
N GLY A 84 17.12 -4.34 24.13
CA GLY A 84 16.32 -5.22 24.99
C GLY A 84 15.01 -4.66 25.56
N ALA A 85 14.70 -3.36 25.44
CA ALA A 85 13.66 -2.73 26.27
C ALA A 85 12.46 -2.06 25.56
N SER A 86 12.25 -2.27 24.25
CA SER A 86 11.06 -1.71 23.54
C SER A 86 9.87 -2.68 23.43
N ARG A 87 10.07 -3.98 23.65
CA ARG A 87 9.15 -5.06 23.24
C ARG A 87 7.86 -5.27 24.08
N ARG A 88 7.34 -4.28 24.80
CA ARG A 88 6.15 -4.50 25.69
C ARG A 88 5.12 -3.38 25.76
N ARG A 89 5.26 -2.28 25.01
CA ARG A 89 4.34 -1.13 25.10
C ARG A 89 3.31 -1.15 23.96
N CYS A 90 2.11 -0.63 24.26
CA CYS A 90 1.11 -0.38 23.23
C CYS A 90 1.63 0.70 22.28
N GLU A 91 1.47 0.50 20.99
CA GLU A 91 1.77 1.49 19.96
C GLU A 91 0.48 1.94 19.24
N GLU A 92 0.48 3.15 18.70
CA GLU A 92 -0.64 3.65 17.90
C GLU A 92 -0.60 3.01 16.51
N ILE A 93 -1.76 2.64 15.97
CA ILE A 93 -1.87 2.08 14.63
C ILE A 93 -1.54 3.14 13.59
N GLN A 94 -0.55 2.87 12.75
CA GLN A 94 -0.16 3.70 11.60
C GLN A 94 -0.59 3.08 10.27
N VAL A 95 -0.99 1.81 10.25
CA VAL A 95 -1.45 1.14 9.03
C VAL A 95 -2.76 1.78 8.55
N PRO A 96 -2.80 2.46 7.38
CA PRO A 96 -3.90 3.34 7.00
C PRO A 96 -5.27 2.64 6.89
N MET A 97 -5.28 1.40 6.38
CA MET A 97 -6.50 0.60 6.25
C MET A 97 -7.12 0.15 7.58
N CYS A 98 -6.42 0.37 8.69
CA CYS A 98 -6.87 0.03 10.04
C CYS A 98 -7.00 1.25 10.94
N LYS A 99 -6.14 2.26 10.79
CA LYS A 99 -6.11 3.46 11.62
C LYS A 99 -7.46 4.20 11.53
N GLY A 100 -8.14 4.35 12.67
CA GLY A 100 -9.45 5.00 12.75
C GLY A 100 -10.63 4.22 12.14
N LEU A 101 -10.38 3.13 11.42
CA LEU A 101 -11.39 2.33 10.71
C LEU A 101 -11.85 1.08 11.48
N VAL A 102 -11.32 0.86 12.68
CA VAL A 102 -11.73 -0.18 13.61
C VAL A 102 -11.91 0.40 15.01
N GLY A 103 -12.70 -0.22 15.89
CA GLY A 103 -13.01 0.28 17.24
C GLY A 103 -11.87 0.31 18.27
N TYR A 104 -10.61 0.43 17.83
CA TYR A 104 -9.44 0.62 18.68
C TYR A 104 -8.28 1.29 17.93
N ALA A 105 -7.55 2.17 18.64
CA ALA A 105 -6.45 2.94 18.05
C ALA A 105 -5.05 2.38 18.37
N ARG A 106 -4.94 1.44 19.33
CA ARG A 106 -3.64 0.97 19.84
C ARG A 106 -3.48 -0.53 19.67
N THR A 107 -2.32 -0.94 19.17
CA THR A 107 -1.93 -2.33 18.96
C THR A 107 -0.74 -2.73 19.84
N LYS A 108 -0.42 -4.03 19.84
CA LYS A 108 0.76 -4.59 20.51
C LYS A 108 1.38 -5.67 19.65
N LEU A 109 2.64 -5.45 19.26
CA LEU A 109 3.46 -6.41 18.54
C LEU A 109 4.52 -7.06 19.47
N PRO A 110 4.96 -8.30 19.19
CA PRO A 110 4.66 -9.10 18.01
C PRO A 110 3.24 -9.69 17.98
N ASN A 111 2.71 -9.88 16.76
CA ASN A 111 1.47 -10.63 16.55
C ASN A 111 1.73 -12.15 16.46
N ARG A 112 0.67 -12.95 16.28
CA ARG A 112 0.74 -14.42 16.15
C ARG A 112 1.62 -14.93 15.01
N PHE A 113 1.92 -14.07 14.04
CA PHE A 113 2.77 -14.37 12.88
C PHE A 113 4.20 -13.84 13.05
N ASN A 114 4.58 -13.44 14.27
CA ASN A 114 5.88 -12.89 14.61
C ASN A 114 6.26 -11.58 13.89
N HIS A 115 5.30 -10.87 13.29
CA HIS A 115 5.58 -9.51 12.82
C HIS A 115 5.84 -8.61 14.02
N THR A 116 6.98 -7.94 14.03
CA THR A 116 7.45 -7.10 15.14
C THR A 116 7.31 -5.60 14.86
N THR A 117 6.96 -5.24 13.63
CA THR A 117 6.76 -3.84 13.20
C THR A 117 5.48 -3.70 12.39
N GLN A 118 4.89 -2.51 12.40
CA GLN A 118 3.71 -2.23 11.59
C GLN A 118 4.01 -2.19 10.09
N LEU A 119 5.26 -1.91 9.67
CA LEU A 119 5.67 -2.01 8.27
C LEU A 119 5.58 -3.46 7.76
N GLN A 120 5.99 -4.44 8.57
CA GLN A 120 5.84 -5.85 8.22
C GLN A 120 4.35 -6.23 8.10
N VAL A 121 3.51 -5.71 8.99
CA VAL A 121 2.06 -5.93 8.92
C VAL A 121 1.44 -5.27 7.68
N TYR A 122 1.81 -4.00 7.41
CA TYR A 122 1.37 -3.26 6.24
C TYR A 122 1.65 -4.05 4.96
N ARG A 123 2.86 -4.64 4.84
CA ARG A 123 3.23 -5.43 3.66
C ARG A 123 2.36 -6.66 3.43
N VAL A 124 1.79 -7.23 4.48
CA VAL A 124 0.83 -8.34 4.32
C VAL A 124 -0.55 -7.79 3.95
N LEU A 125 -1.00 -6.79 4.68
CA LEU A 125 -2.36 -6.28 4.51
C LEU A 125 -2.55 -5.49 3.20
N GLU A 126 -1.52 -4.85 2.66
CA GLU A 126 -1.58 -4.11 1.39
C GLU A 126 -2.03 -4.98 0.21
N HIS A 127 -1.65 -6.27 0.21
CA HIS A 127 -2.00 -7.21 -0.86
C HIS A 127 -3.48 -7.62 -0.83
N ILE A 128 -4.10 -7.59 0.36
CA ILE A 128 -5.49 -7.99 0.57
C ILE A 128 -6.42 -6.80 0.83
N TRP A 129 -5.92 -5.56 0.79
CA TRP A 129 -6.72 -4.36 1.05
C TRP A 129 -7.94 -4.27 0.13
N ALA A 130 -7.78 -4.54 -1.17
CA ALA A 130 -8.91 -4.54 -2.09
C ALA A 130 -10.01 -5.53 -1.70
N LEU A 131 -9.67 -6.67 -1.10
CA LEU A 131 -10.63 -7.65 -0.59
C LEU A 131 -11.29 -7.15 0.70
N ILE A 132 -10.55 -6.46 1.56
CA ILE A 132 -11.04 -5.85 2.80
C ILE A 132 -12.12 -4.82 2.49
N ASP A 133 -11.89 -3.93 1.52
CA ASP A 133 -12.81 -2.84 1.20
C ASP A 133 -13.96 -3.28 0.28
N ARG A 134 -13.78 -4.27 -0.61
CA ARG A 134 -14.85 -4.78 -1.51
C ARG A 134 -16.04 -5.41 -0.78
N GLY A 135 -16.04 -5.41 0.55
CA GLY A 135 -17.29 -5.17 1.27
C GLY A 135 -18.22 -6.37 1.37
N CYS A 136 -17.69 -7.58 1.54
CA CYS A 136 -18.52 -8.69 2.02
C CYS A 136 -19.05 -8.42 3.44
N SER A 137 -18.27 -7.75 4.29
CA SER A 137 -18.67 -7.36 5.64
C SER A 137 -17.74 -6.28 6.21
N HIS A 138 -18.29 -5.28 6.92
CA HIS A 138 -17.50 -4.38 7.78
C HIS A 138 -16.60 -5.15 8.77
N ASN A 139 -17.08 -6.31 9.21
CA ASN A 139 -16.36 -7.19 10.12
C ASN A 139 -15.17 -7.91 9.45
N PHE A 140 -14.99 -7.83 8.13
CA PHE A 140 -13.79 -8.34 7.47
C PHE A 140 -12.58 -7.43 7.70
N ARG A 141 -12.77 -6.10 7.68
CA ARG A 141 -11.75 -5.14 8.10
C ARG A 141 -11.36 -5.35 9.56
N LEU A 142 -12.35 -5.45 10.45
CA LEU A 142 -12.10 -5.76 11.86
C LEU A 142 -11.31 -7.06 12.01
N LEU A 143 -11.70 -8.14 11.31
CA LEU A 143 -11.02 -9.43 11.36
C LEU A 143 -9.56 -9.32 10.90
N ALA A 144 -9.31 -8.77 9.71
CA ALA A 144 -7.97 -8.61 9.16
C ALA A 144 -7.09 -7.73 10.06
N CYS A 145 -7.56 -6.52 10.39
CA CYS A 145 -6.81 -5.59 11.22
C CYS A 145 -6.52 -6.18 12.61
N SER A 146 -7.49 -6.81 13.28
CA SER A 146 -7.25 -7.36 14.63
C SER A 146 -6.45 -8.66 14.67
N LEU A 147 -6.35 -9.38 13.56
CA LEU A 147 -5.50 -10.56 13.45
C LEU A 147 -4.02 -10.18 13.34
N PHE A 148 -3.71 -9.14 12.56
CA PHE A 148 -2.34 -8.67 12.34
C PHE A 148 -1.90 -7.53 13.28
N LEU A 149 -2.84 -6.70 13.76
CA LEU A 149 -2.62 -5.61 14.71
C LEU A 149 -3.51 -5.81 15.95
N PRO A 150 -3.30 -6.87 16.76
CA PRO A 150 -4.20 -7.19 17.87
C PRO A 150 -4.34 -6.04 18.86
N LYS A 151 -5.56 -5.80 19.36
CA LYS A 151 -5.89 -4.65 20.21
C LYS A 151 -5.08 -4.67 21.49
N CYS A 152 -4.44 -3.56 21.84
CA CYS A 152 -3.67 -3.52 23.08
C CYS A 152 -4.56 -3.65 24.32
N ALA A 153 -4.17 -4.53 25.26
CA ALA A 153 -4.83 -4.73 26.54
C ALA A 153 -3.83 -4.52 27.70
N GLY A 154 -3.12 -3.39 27.67
CA GLY A 154 -2.12 -3.02 28.67
C GLY A 154 -0.90 -3.94 28.66
N ARG A 155 -0.57 -4.55 29.79
CA ARG A 155 0.61 -5.41 29.94
C ARG A 155 0.45 -6.81 29.33
N GLY A 156 -0.78 -7.29 29.16
CA GLY A 156 -1.08 -8.60 28.57
C GLY A 156 -0.81 -8.69 27.06
N PRO A 157 -0.98 -9.88 26.44
CA PRO A 157 -0.91 -10.02 25.00
C PRO A 157 -1.99 -9.16 24.31
N GLY A 158 -1.77 -8.85 23.03
CA GLY A 158 -2.79 -8.19 22.21
C GLY A 158 -4.04 -9.07 22.11
N ARG A 159 -5.22 -8.44 22.06
CA ARG A 159 -6.50 -9.13 21.90
C ARG A 159 -6.80 -9.35 20.43
N GLU A 160 -6.80 -10.62 20.04
CA GLU A 160 -7.19 -11.13 18.73
C GLU A 160 -8.71 -11.19 18.54
N PRO A 161 -9.20 -11.35 17.30
CA PRO A 161 -10.61 -11.59 17.01
C PRO A 161 -11.07 -12.93 17.61
N CYS A 162 -12.34 -12.99 18.01
CA CYS A 162 -12.91 -14.24 18.50
C CYS A 162 -13.06 -15.26 17.35
N MET A 163 -12.91 -16.55 17.66
CA MET A 163 -13.25 -17.64 16.74
C MET A 163 -14.65 -17.46 16.12
N LYS A 164 -15.64 -17.08 16.94
CA LYS A 164 -17.01 -16.80 16.47
C LYS A 164 -17.07 -15.63 15.48
N THR A 165 -16.30 -14.57 15.74
CA THR A 165 -16.17 -13.41 14.84
C THR A 165 -15.63 -13.86 13.49
N CYS A 166 -14.51 -14.61 13.49
CA CYS A 166 -13.91 -15.13 12.27
C CYS A 166 -14.85 -16.05 11.50
N LYS A 167 -15.45 -17.06 12.15
CA LYS A 167 -16.35 -18.02 11.47
C LYS A 167 -17.55 -17.33 10.84
N LYS A 168 -18.15 -16.35 11.52
CA LYS A 168 -19.29 -15.61 10.97
C LYS A 168 -18.87 -14.72 9.79
N THR A 169 -17.74 -14.02 9.89
CA THR A 169 -17.18 -13.26 8.76
C THR A 169 -16.84 -14.18 7.59
N LYS A 170 -16.17 -15.33 7.82
CA LYS A 170 -15.86 -16.34 6.80
C LYS A 170 -17.11 -16.80 6.07
N ARG A 171 -18.16 -17.18 6.80
CA ARG A 171 -19.44 -17.60 6.20
C ARG A 171 -20.06 -16.55 5.27
N ILE A 172 -19.93 -15.26 5.61
CA ILE A 172 -20.46 -14.16 4.80
C ILE A 172 -19.55 -13.86 3.59
N CYS A 173 -18.25 -13.89 3.80
CA CYS A 173 -17.25 -13.42 2.84
C CYS A 173 -16.75 -14.48 1.87
N GLN A 174 -16.69 -15.74 2.29
CA GLN A 174 -16.12 -16.82 1.49
C GLN A 174 -16.82 -16.99 0.13
N PRO A 175 -18.17 -17.04 0.03
CA PRO A 175 -18.83 -17.17 -1.28
C PRO A 175 -18.51 -16.00 -2.23
N ARG A 176 -18.34 -14.79 -1.68
CA ARG A 176 -18.00 -13.60 -2.45
C ARG A 176 -16.54 -13.58 -2.90
N LEU A 177 -15.63 -14.17 -2.11
CA LEU A 177 -14.23 -14.36 -2.51
C LEU A 177 -14.13 -15.41 -3.62
N GLU A 178 -14.83 -16.52 -3.45
CA GLU A 178 -14.89 -17.62 -4.42
C GLU A 178 -15.46 -17.16 -5.77
N SER A 179 -16.46 -16.26 -5.78
CA SER A 179 -16.98 -15.67 -7.03
C SER A 179 -15.96 -14.82 -7.79
N PHE A 180 -14.89 -14.36 -7.13
CA PHE A 180 -13.77 -13.66 -7.76
C PHE A 180 -12.56 -14.57 -8.00
N GLY A 181 -12.69 -15.89 -7.78
CA GLY A 181 -11.61 -16.86 -7.96
C GLY A 181 -10.59 -16.90 -6.81
N TYR A 182 -10.96 -16.44 -5.61
CA TYR A 182 -10.09 -16.46 -4.43
C TYR A 182 -10.61 -17.42 -3.36
N ASP A 183 -9.71 -18.26 -2.84
CA ASP A 183 -9.98 -19.08 -1.67
C ASP A 183 -9.92 -18.28 -0.36
N TRP A 184 -10.50 -18.83 0.71
CA TRP A 184 -10.33 -18.27 2.04
C TRP A 184 -8.86 -18.37 2.49
N PRO A 185 -8.18 -17.26 2.82
CA PRO A 185 -6.75 -17.30 3.05
C PRO A 185 -6.38 -18.14 4.29
N ALA A 186 -5.33 -18.95 4.17
CA ALA A 186 -4.88 -19.83 5.26
C ALA A 186 -4.47 -19.06 6.53
N GLN A 187 -4.01 -17.81 6.40
CA GLN A 187 -3.68 -16.98 7.57
C GLN A 187 -4.90 -16.65 8.43
N PHE A 188 -6.11 -16.74 7.85
CA PHE A 188 -7.39 -16.47 8.51
C PHE A 188 -8.03 -17.76 9.04
N ASP A 189 -7.23 -18.74 9.49
CA ASP A 189 -7.74 -19.96 10.13
C ASP A 189 -8.50 -19.63 11.42
N CYS A 190 -9.82 -19.76 11.35
CA CYS A 190 -10.71 -19.43 12.45
C CYS A 190 -10.59 -20.38 13.65
N ASP A 191 -10.22 -21.64 13.45
CA ASP A 191 -10.19 -22.63 14.53
C ASP A 191 -9.03 -22.40 15.50
N SER A 192 -7.98 -21.73 15.03
CA SER A 192 -6.83 -21.31 15.83
C SER A 192 -7.06 -20.03 16.67
N LEU A 193 -8.27 -19.47 16.69
CA LEU A 193 -8.58 -18.22 17.39
C LEU A 193 -9.21 -18.42 18.78
N PRO A 194 -9.01 -17.47 19.71
CA PRO A 194 -9.55 -17.56 21.06
C PRO A 194 -11.08 -17.49 21.12
N LYS A 195 -11.67 -18.21 22.09
CA LYS A 195 -13.12 -18.18 22.38
C LYS A 195 -13.52 -17.08 23.38
N ARG A 196 -12.60 -16.64 24.25
CA ARG A 196 -12.84 -15.66 25.33
C ARG A 196 -11.73 -14.61 25.34
N ARG A 197 -11.99 -13.45 25.97
CA ARG A 197 -11.06 -12.29 26.03
C ARG A 197 -10.59 -11.77 24.65
N CYS A 198 -11.44 -11.92 23.65
CA CYS A 198 -11.16 -11.62 22.24
C CYS A 198 -12.06 -10.49 21.72
N LEU A 199 -11.84 -10.01 20.49
CA LEU A 199 -12.66 -9.00 19.85
C LEU A 199 -13.89 -9.64 19.20
N LYS A 200 -15.06 -9.15 19.63
CA LYS A 200 -16.35 -9.53 19.08
C LYS A 200 -16.64 -8.71 17.82
N MET A 201 -17.54 -9.21 16.98
CA MET A 201 -18.04 -8.45 15.84
C MET A 201 -18.62 -7.11 16.30
N GLU A 202 -18.39 -6.09 15.48
CA GLU A 202 -19.10 -4.82 15.58
C GLU A 202 -20.49 -4.97 14.92
N PRO A 203 -21.52 -4.29 15.44
CA PRO A 203 -22.81 -4.20 14.78
C PRO A 203 -22.64 -3.77 13.33
N HIS A 204 -23.40 -4.40 12.43
CA HIS A 204 -23.30 -4.12 11.01
C HIS A 204 -23.83 -2.71 10.71
N ASN A 205 -22.95 -1.81 10.28
CA ASN A 205 -23.37 -0.64 9.51
C ASN A 205 -23.45 -1.09 8.05
N THR A 206 -24.53 -1.78 7.67
CA THR A 206 -24.79 -2.09 6.26
C THR A 206 -25.25 -0.81 5.58
N CYS A 207 -24.45 -0.27 4.66
CA CYS A 207 -24.96 0.62 3.62
C CYS A 207 -25.48 -0.22 2.45
N SER A 208 -26.52 0.28 1.75
CA SER A 208 -26.98 -0.37 0.52
C SER A 208 -25.84 -0.38 -0.50
N VAL A 209 -25.66 -1.50 -1.19
CA VAL A 209 -24.69 -1.67 -2.27
C VAL A 209 -25.23 -1.22 -3.63
N ASP A 210 -26.45 -0.70 -3.68
CA ASP A 210 -27.03 -0.14 -4.90
C ASP A 210 -26.25 1.11 -5.31
N TYR A 211 -25.83 1.15 -6.58
CA TYR A 211 -25.12 2.30 -7.11
C TYR A 211 -26.06 3.51 -7.13
N THR A 212 -25.68 4.54 -6.39
CA THR A 212 -26.32 5.84 -6.46
C THR A 212 -25.48 6.73 -7.37
N LEU A 213 -26.07 7.11 -8.50
CA LEU A 213 -25.42 7.92 -9.52
C LEU A 213 -25.60 9.40 -9.23
N CYS A 214 -24.55 10.20 -9.51
CA CYS A 214 -24.62 11.67 -9.53
C CYS A 214 -25.19 12.30 -8.23
N GLU A 215 -24.85 11.76 -7.06
CA GLU A 215 -25.27 12.33 -5.78
C GLU A 215 -24.32 13.45 -5.30
N PRO A 216 -24.80 14.38 -4.46
CA PRO A 216 -23.96 15.44 -3.92
C PRO A 216 -22.74 14.91 -3.14
N ILE A 217 -21.59 15.55 -3.33
CA ILE A 217 -20.37 15.26 -2.56
C ILE A 217 -20.42 16.05 -1.25
N ASP A 218 -20.71 15.36 -0.16
CA ASP A 218 -20.83 15.90 1.20
C ASP A 218 -19.59 15.60 2.08
N LEU A 219 -18.47 15.25 1.46
CA LEU A 219 -17.22 14.99 2.18
C LEU A 219 -16.52 16.32 2.53
N PRO A 220 -16.14 16.55 3.80
CA PRO A 220 -15.47 17.80 4.22
C PRO A 220 -14.18 18.10 3.45
N MET A 221 -13.41 17.07 3.12
CA MET A 221 -12.18 17.19 2.34
C MET A 221 -12.42 17.60 0.88
N CYS A 222 -13.62 17.40 0.34
CA CYS A 222 -13.92 17.58 -1.09
C CYS A 222 -14.71 18.87 -1.39
N GLN A 223 -14.84 19.75 -0.40
CA GLN A 223 -15.43 21.08 -0.61
C GLN A 223 -14.54 21.93 -1.53
N ASP A 224 -15.14 22.91 -2.21
CA ASP A 224 -14.46 23.87 -3.11
C ASP A 224 -13.77 23.26 -4.33
N LEU A 225 -14.20 22.06 -4.76
CA LEU A 225 -13.78 21.48 -6.03
C LEU A 225 -14.74 21.87 -7.15
N SER A 226 -14.24 21.81 -8.38
CA SER A 226 -15.03 22.15 -9.58
C SER A 226 -16.23 21.21 -9.77
N PHE A 227 -16.12 19.96 -9.34
CA PHE A 227 -17.20 18.97 -9.39
C PHE A 227 -17.90 18.86 -8.04
N ARG A 228 -19.24 18.80 -8.06
CA ARG A 228 -20.08 18.80 -6.84
C ARG A 228 -20.86 17.51 -6.65
N THR A 229 -20.88 16.65 -7.66
CA THR A 229 -21.58 15.37 -7.64
C THR A 229 -20.63 14.24 -7.97
N GLY A 230 -20.93 13.05 -7.45
CA GLY A 230 -20.16 11.84 -7.68
C GLY A 230 -21.03 10.60 -7.57
N MET A 231 -20.39 9.44 -7.50
CA MET A 231 -21.08 8.15 -7.43
C MET A 231 -20.67 7.41 -6.16
N SER A 232 -21.58 6.61 -5.59
CA SER A 232 -21.26 5.61 -4.57
C SER A 232 -21.89 4.25 -4.92
N PRO A 233 -21.34 3.13 -4.45
CA PRO A 233 -20.08 3.00 -3.71
C PRO A 233 -18.86 3.40 -4.55
N ASN A 234 -17.77 3.82 -3.89
CA ASN A 234 -16.53 4.18 -4.58
C ASN A 234 -15.80 2.94 -5.17
N MET A 235 -14.68 3.13 -5.86
CA MET A 235 -13.93 1.99 -6.47
C MET A 235 -13.41 0.95 -5.48
N PHE A 236 -13.42 1.26 -4.19
CA PHE A 236 -13.05 0.33 -3.13
C PHE A 236 -14.27 -0.43 -2.58
N GLY A 237 -15.49 -0.09 -2.96
CA GLY A 237 -16.73 -0.69 -2.45
C GLY A 237 -17.24 -0.03 -1.18
N GLN A 238 -16.73 1.15 -0.82
CA GLN A 238 -17.19 1.89 0.35
C GLN A 238 -18.42 2.72 -0.03
N CYS A 239 -19.51 2.57 0.73
CA CYS A 239 -20.73 3.37 0.62
C CYS A 239 -21.05 4.19 1.88
N ASN A 240 -20.34 3.95 3.00
CA ASN A 240 -20.55 4.70 4.23
C ASN A 240 -19.73 5.99 4.22
N ARG A 241 -20.40 7.13 4.08
CA ARG A 241 -19.78 8.47 4.05
C ARG A 241 -18.89 8.76 5.24
N THR A 242 -19.32 8.36 6.44
CA THR A 242 -18.54 8.59 7.67
C THR A 242 -17.22 7.81 7.64
N GLU A 243 -17.23 6.56 7.19
CA GLU A 243 -16.00 5.76 7.07
C GLU A 243 -15.06 6.32 5.99
N ILE A 244 -15.61 6.74 4.84
CA ILE A 244 -14.85 7.40 3.78
C ILE A 244 -14.19 8.67 4.32
N ALA A 245 -14.92 9.51 5.05
CA ALA A 245 -14.40 10.74 5.63
C ALA A 245 -13.27 10.47 6.65
N ILE A 246 -13.41 9.44 7.49
CA ILE A 246 -12.35 9.04 8.43
C ILE A 246 -11.10 8.57 7.67
N GLU A 247 -11.25 7.75 6.63
CA GLU A 247 -10.11 7.28 5.85
C GLU A 247 -9.42 8.42 5.12
N MET A 248 -10.20 9.25 4.42
CA MET A 248 -9.68 10.42 3.70
C MET A 248 -8.97 11.38 4.64
N GLY A 249 -9.52 11.63 5.83
CA GLY A 249 -8.92 12.50 6.85
C GLY A 249 -7.49 12.13 7.24
N GLN A 250 -7.08 10.87 7.05
CA GLN A 250 -5.70 10.44 7.28
C GLN A 250 -4.69 11.07 6.31
N PHE A 251 -5.15 11.55 5.15
CA PHE A 251 -4.32 12.23 4.15
C PHE A 251 -4.27 13.75 4.36
N GLN A 252 -4.96 14.30 5.36
CA GLN A 252 -4.93 15.75 5.63
C GLN A 252 -3.51 16.30 5.82
N PRO A 253 -2.60 15.66 6.59
CA PRO A 253 -1.22 16.15 6.70
C PRO A 253 -0.44 16.14 5.39
N LEU A 254 -0.81 15.26 4.45
CA LEU A 254 -0.21 15.22 3.11
C LEU A 254 -0.75 16.36 2.24
N ILE A 255 -2.05 16.68 2.37
CA ILE A 255 -2.66 17.85 1.70
C ILE A 255 -2.02 19.14 2.22
N ASP A 256 -1.92 19.30 3.54
CA ASP A 256 -1.33 20.49 4.18
C ASP A 256 0.15 20.69 3.82
N SER A 257 0.84 19.63 3.38
CA SER A 257 2.22 19.71 2.90
C SER A 257 2.35 20.39 1.54
N ASN A 258 1.24 20.59 0.81
CA ASN A 258 1.20 21.13 -0.54
C ASN A 258 2.16 20.43 -1.52
N CYS A 259 2.35 19.12 -1.39
CA CYS A 259 3.23 18.34 -2.27
C CYS A 259 2.77 18.36 -3.74
N SER A 260 1.46 18.42 -3.99
CA SER A 260 0.90 18.63 -5.34
C SER A 260 -0.39 19.46 -5.22
N PRO A 261 -0.62 20.44 -6.12
CA PRO A 261 -1.87 21.18 -6.16
C PRO A 261 -3.06 20.29 -6.57
N HIS A 262 -2.79 19.10 -7.13
CA HIS A 262 -3.81 18.20 -7.66
C HIS A 262 -4.17 17.06 -6.70
N LEU A 263 -3.50 16.95 -5.55
CA LEU A 263 -3.73 15.86 -4.59
C LEU A 263 -5.18 15.81 -4.09
N LYS A 264 -5.76 16.96 -3.71
CA LYS A 264 -7.14 17.04 -3.21
C LYS A 264 -8.13 16.57 -4.27
N PHE A 265 -7.97 17.04 -5.51
CA PHE A 265 -8.79 16.63 -6.65
C PHE A 265 -8.68 15.13 -6.92
N PHE A 266 -7.46 14.59 -6.96
CA PHE A 266 -7.21 13.16 -7.17
C PHE A 266 -7.88 12.30 -6.08
N LEU A 267 -7.65 12.61 -4.80
CA LEU A 267 -8.25 11.85 -3.70
C LEU A 267 -9.78 11.87 -3.77
N CYS A 268 -10.38 13.04 -4.00
CA CYS A 268 -11.82 13.16 -4.11
C CYS A 268 -12.38 12.40 -5.32
N GLY A 269 -11.75 12.45 -6.50
CA GLY A 269 -12.18 11.65 -7.65
C GLY A 269 -12.01 10.14 -7.45
N VAL A 270 -11.07 9.70 -6.60
CA VAL A 270 -10.90 8.29 -6.26
C VAL A 270 -11.96 7.80 -5.27
N TYR A 271 -12.22 8.57 -4.20
CA TYR A 271 -13.18 8.20 -3.16
C TYR A 271 -14.63 8.57 -3.50
N MET A 272 -14.84 9.44 -4.50
CA MET A 272 -16.12 9.83 -5.07
C MET A 272 -15.98 9.94 -6.59
N PRO A 273 -16.05 8.81 -7.31
CA PRO A 273 -15.90 8.78 -8.77
C PRO A 273 -16.82 9.76 -9.47
N PHE A 274 -16.31 10.37 -10.54
CA PHE A 274 -16.99 11.39 -11.29
C PHE A 274 -18.22 10.81 -12.00
N CYS A 275 -19.29 11.58 -12.02
CA CYS A 275 -20.50 11.25 -12.75
C CYS A 275 -20.62 12.11 -14.00
N THR A 276 -20.80 11.50 -15.17
CA THR A 276 -21.17 12.22 -16.41
C THR A 276 -22.68 12.10 -16.61
N ARG A 277 -23.39 13.24 -16.76
CA ARG A 277 -24.86 13.25 -16.83
C ARG A 277 -25.44 12.53 -18.05
N THR A 278 -24.64 12.25 -19.06
CA THR A 278 -25.10 11.71 -20.35
C THR A 278 -25.06 10.19 -20.45
N GLU A 279 -24.28 9.46 -19.64
CA GLU A 279 -24.12 8.01 -19.86
C GLU A 279 -24.08 7.14 -18.59
N GLY A 280 -24.11 7.71 -17.38
CA GLY A 280 -24.03 6.90 -16.16
C GLY A 280 -22.72 6.07 -16.06
N VAL A 281 -21.70 6.46 -16.83
CA VAL A 281 -20.40 5.78 -16.90
C VAL A 281 -19.53 6.26 -15.75
N LEU A 282 -19.07 5.30 -14.93
CA LEU A 282 -18.08 5.53 -13.87
C LEU A 282 -16.81 6.13 -14.49
N SER A 283 -16.53 7.38 -14.16
CA SER A 283 -15.30 8.05 -14.58
C SER A 283 -14.37 8.26 -13.39
N PHE A 284 -13.08 7.99 -13.58
CA PHE A 284 -12.06 8.09 -12.55
C PHE A 284 -11.00 9.14 -12.92
N PRO A 285 -10.14 9.57 -11.98
CA PRO A 285 -8.97 10.37 -12.32
C PRO A 285 -8.13 9.66 -13.38
N CYS A 286 -7.58 10.41 -14.33
CA CYS A 286 -6.70 9.83 -15.35
C CYS A 286 -5.39 9.29 -14.74
N GLN A 287 -4.79 8.30 -15.40
CA GLN A 287 -3.52 7.71 -15.00
C GLN A 287 -2.38 8.73 -14.94
N GLU A 288 -2.39 9.72 -15.83
CA GLU A 288 -1.43 10.82 -15.91
C GLU A 288 -1.49 11.69 -14.66
N LEU A 289 -2.71 12.09 -14.24
CA LEU A 289 -2.95 12.81 -12.98
C LEU A 289 -2.49 11.99 -11.77
N CYS A 290 -2.79 10.68 -11.73
CA CYS A 290 -2.29 9.82 -10.66
C CYS A 290 -0.75 9.83 -10.60
N THR A 291 -0.10 9.74 -11.77
CA THR A 291 1.36 9.67 -11.87
C THR A 291 2.01 10.95 -11.35
N ASP A 292 1.49 12.11 -11.76
CA ASP A 292 1.92 13.43 -11.28
C ASP A 292 1.82 13.56 -9.75
N VAL A 293 0.65 13.20 -9.19
CA VAL A 293 0.40 13.24 -7.74
C VAL A 293 1.32 12.28 -7.00
N ARG A 294 1.47 11.05 -7.50
CA ARG A 294 2.36 10.05 -6.89
C ARG A 294 3.80 10.54 -6.86
N ASP A 295 4.33 11.03 -7.97
CA ASP A 295 5.74 11.40 -8.08
C ASP A 295 6.06 12.60 -7.17
N SER A 296 5.11 13.52 -7.02
CA SER A 296 5.25 14.69 -6.16
C SER A 296 5.06 14.36 -4.66
N CYS A 297 4.10 13.48 -4.33
CA CYS A 297 3.66 13.28 -2.94
C CYS A 297 4.20 12.00 -2.29
N ALA A 298 4.64 10.98 -3.03
CA ALA A 298 5.11 9.72 -2.45
C ALA A 298 6.31 9.90 -1.48
N PRO A 299 7.36 10.69 -1.80
CA PRO A 299 8.46 10.92 -0.86
C PRO A 299 8.02 11.64 0.43
N VAL A 300 7.03 12.52 0.32
CA VAL A 300 6.45 13.26 1.45
C VAL A 300 5.62 12.31 2.32
N TYR A 301 4.80 11.46 1.69
CA TYR A 301 4.01 10.43 2.36
C TYR A 301 4.89 9.47 3.15
N GLU A 302 5.98 8.98 2.56
CA GLU A 302 6.91 8.07 3.23
C GLU A 302 7.49 8.70 4.50
N ARG A 303 7.88 9.98 4.44
CA ARG A 303 8.38 10.71 5.61
C ARG A 303 7.29 10.89 6.69
N LEU A 304 6.09 11.30 6.30
CA LEU A 304 4.98 11.57 7.25
C LEU A 304 4.42 10.31 7.89
N SER A 305 4.44 9.19 7.18
CA SER A 305 3.93 7.89 7.64
C SER A 305 4.95 7.07 8.44
N GLY A 306 6.16 7.58 8.67
CA GLY A 306 7.22 6.86 9.37
C GLY A 306 7.82 5.71 8.55
N GLY A 307 7.87 5.86 7.22
CA GLY A 307 8.49 4.92 6.29
C GLY A 307 7.54 3.95 5.59
N LEU A 308 6.22 4.21 5.57
CA LEU A 308 5.30 3.42 4.75
C LEU A 308 5.39 3.85 3.29
N PRO A 309 5.38 2.89 2.33
CA PRO A 309 5.40 3.23 0.91
C PRO A 309 4.07 3.82 0.46
N TRP A 310 4.07 4.45 -0.73
CA TRP A 310 2.86 4.96 -1.35
C TRP A 310 1.75 3.88 -1.39
N PRO A 311 0.52 4.17 -0.94
CA PRO A 311 -0.52 3.17 -0.81
C PRO A 311 -0.83 2.43 -2.12
N ASN A 312 -0.79 1.10 -2.11
CA ASN A 312 -1.07 0.30 -3.31
C ASN A 312 -2.47 0.52 -3.88
N LYS A 313 -3.42 0.99 -3.07
CA LYS A 313 -4.77 1.34 -3.54
C LYS A 313 -4.78 2.50 -4.54
N PHE A 314 -3.72 3.31 -4.58
CA PHE A 314 -3.51 4.42 -5.51
C PHE A 314 -2.45 4.10 -6.59
N GLN A 315 -2.23 2.83 -6.92
CA GLN A 315 -1.34 2.47 -8.03
C GLN A 315 -1.92 2.92 -9.37
N CYS A 316 -1.14 3.68 -10.14
CA CYS A 316 -1.66 4.42 -11.27
C CYS A 316 -2.12 3.56 -12.46
N HIS A 317 -1.60 2.34 -12.60
CA HIS A 317 -2.05 1.41 -13.65
C HIS A 317 -3.52 0.96 -13.49
N ARG A 318 -4.16 1.29 -12.36
CA ARG A 318 -5.58 1.00 -12.11
C ARG A 318 -6.51 2.01 -12.77
N TYR A 319 -5.98 3.13 -13.23
CA TYR A 319 -6.76 4.20 -13.82
C TYR A 319 -6.62 4.18 -15.35
N PRO A 320 -7.68 4.55 -16.08
CA PRO A 320 -7.60 4.73 -17.53
C PRO A 320 -6.64 5.87 -17.91
N MET A 321 -5.94 5.70 -19.03
CA MET A 321 -5.19 6.78 -19.69
C MET A 321 -6.16 7.69 -20.43
N SER A 322 -5.84 8.98 -20.52
CA SER A 322 -6.67 9.97 -21.23
C SER A 322 -6.81 9.68 -22.73
N THR A 323 -5.85 8.98 -23.32
CA THR A 323 -5.87 8.58 -24.73
C THR A 323 -6.67 7.30 -24.99
N ASN A 324 -7.27 6.69 -23.96
CA ASN A 324 -8.01 5.43 -24.11
C ASN A 324 -9.39 5.69 -24.73
N ALA A 325 -9.63 5.16 -25.93
CA ALA A 325 -10.91 5.33 -26.63
C ALA A 325 -12.09 4.62 -25.96
N ASN A 326 -11.84 3.64 -25.06
CA ASN A 326 -12.88 2.81 -24.47
C ASN A 326 -13.30 3.23 -23.05
N TYR A 327 -12.54 4.12 -22.40
CA TYR A 327 -12.80 4.51 -21.01
C TYR A 327 -12.59 6.01 -20.82
N THR A 328 -13.56 6.67 -20.19
CA THR A 328 -13.49 8.09 -19.86
C THR A 328 -12.79 8.29 -18.51
N CYS A 329 -11.98 9.32 -18.44
CA CYS A 329 -11.27 9.76 -17.23
C CYS A 329 -11.29 11.28 -17.14
N VAL A 330 -10.95 11.83 -15.98
CA VAL A 330 -11.08 13.27 -15.73
C VAL A 330 -9.76 13.86 -15.23
N MET A 331 -9.36 14.95 -15.87
CA MET A 331 -8.28 15.85 -15.44
C MET A 331 -8.82 17.07 -14.67
N PRO A 332 -8.00 17.75 -13.85
CA PRO A 332 -8.47 18.89 -13.03
C PRO A 332 -9.14 20.01 -13.82
N ASN A 333 -8.66 20.30 -15.04
CA ASN A 333 -9.19 21.37 -15.89
C ASN A 333 -10.53 21.01 -16.55
N GLU A 334 -10.90 19.73 -16.56
CA GLU A 334 -12.14 19.23 -17.17
C GLU A 334 -13.27 19.10 -16.13
N GLY A 335 -12.92 19.13 -14.84
CA GLY A 335 -13.87 18.94 -13.75
C GLY A 335 -14.96 20.01 -13.65
N ALA A 336 -14.78 21.19 -14.28
CA ALA A 336 -15.80 22.22 -14.38
C ALA A 336 -16.85 21.91 -15.47
N ALA A 337 -16.52 21.09 -16.47
CA ALA A 337 -17.44 20.69 -17.53
C ALA A 337 -18.39 19.55 -17.09
N LEU A 338 -18.16 18.97 -15.92
CA LEU A 338 -18.97 17.90 -15.33
C LEU A 338 -20.15 18.41 -14.48
N THR A 339 -20.25 19.73 -14.27
CA THR A 339 -21.21 20.33 -13.33
C THR A 339 -22.63 20.25 -13.81
#